data_AF-A0A519Z9X7-F1
#
_entry.id   AF-A0A519Z9X7-F1
#
_cell.length_a   1.000
_cell.length_b   1.000
_cell.length_c   1.000
_cell.angle_alpha   90.00
_cell.angle_beta   90.00
_cell.angle_gamma   90.00
#
_symmetry.space_group_name_H-M   'P 1'
#
loop_
_entity.id
_entity.type
_entity.pdbx_description
1 polymer ?
#
loop_
_entity_poly.entity_id
_entity_poly.type
_entity_poly.pdbx_seq_one_letter_code
_entity_poly.pdbx_strand_id
1 'polypeptide(L)'
;LMARLAADGVRVLADDVLPTCGDQDEWGWSFGLAPRIRMPLPPQAGARLEAFVQRHGGPGDEGARYLLAPAEVAPRHGHRARIGSIVLLERSTERARAELCAVAPGEGLASLIVQNLAPGLPAGELVARLHQIVMRVPCLRLRYSDLDDACRVLQCAFSSESLPLPQTHRAAAVLCNGPAAPRGAPRSIDPTRLYRQARNLDTHRAEGELFLVNRRTRGIHRLNDLGAGIWRLLDQPTSLQSALQVVAGAYPEEPVARIEGDVHALFAALTDQGLITPVPGIADRCC
;
A
#
# COMPACT_ATOMS: atom_id res chain seq x y z
N LEU A 1 -10.02 -11.55 -12.61
CA LEU A 1 -8.90 -12.50 -12.34
C LEU A 1 -9.31 -13.62 -11.39
N MET A 2 -9.77 -13.33 -10.17
CA MET A 2 -10.23 -14.35 -9.20
C MET A 2 -11.17 -15.42 -9.81
N ALA A 3 -12.26 -15.00 -10.47
CA ALA A 3 -13.20 -15.94 -11.07
C ALA A 3 -12.59 -16.79 -12.19
N ARG A 4 -11.56 -16.28 -12.88
CA ARG A 4 -10.82 -17.03 -13.89
C ARG A 4 -9.93 -18.08 -13.24
N LEU A 5 -9.23 -17.77 -12.14
CA LEU A 5 -8.48 -18.76 -11.37
C LEU A 5 -9.41 -19.84 -10.80
N ALA A 6 -10.59 -19.46 -10.31
CA ALA A 6 -11.62 -20.38 -9.83
C ALA A 6 -12.07 -21.36 -10.93
N ALA A 7 -12.15 -20.92 -12.18
CA ALA A 7 -12.46 -21.78 -13.33
C ALA A 7 -11.39 -22.86 -13.61
N ASP A 8 -10.17 -22.71 -13.05
CA ASP A 8 -9.11 -23.73 -13.08
C ASP A 8 -9.02 -24.52 -11.77
N GLY A 9 -9.99 -24.36 -10.87
CA GLY A 9 -10.05 -25.09 -9.60
C GLY A 9 -9.23 -24.46 -8.47
N VAL A 10 -8.70 -23.25 -8.65
CA VAL A 10 -8.03 -22.52 -7.57
C VAL A 10 -9.07 -22.12 -6.51
N ARG A 11 -8.78 -22.45 -5.26
CA ARG A 11 -9.63 -22.07 -4.12
C ARG A 11 -9.68 -20.56 -3.91
N VAL A 12 -10.89 -20.05 -3.74
CA VAL A 12 -11.20 -18.65 -3.42
C VAL A 12 -11.75 -18.61 -2.00
N LEU A 13 -10.91 -18.21 -1.04
CA LEU A 13 -11.34 -18.11 0.36
C LEU A 13 -12.32 -16.95 0.59
N ALA A 14 -12.07 -15.82 -0.07
CA ALA A 14 -12.84 -14.60 0.12
C ALA A 14 -12.82 -13.74 -1.15
N ASP A 15 -13.78 -12.83 -1.22
CA ASP A 15 -13.92 -11.81 -2.26
C ASP A 15 -14.24 -10.47 -1.60
N ASP A 16 -13.72 -9.37 -2.15
CA ASP A 16 -13.71 -8.00 -1.60
C ASP A 16 -13.02 -7.82 -0.22
N VAL A 17 -13.34 -8.65 0.79
CA VAL A 17 -12.80 -8.56 2.15
C VAL A 17 -12.27 -9.91 2.61
N LEU A 18 -10.96 -9.98 2.89
CA LEU A 18 -10.33 -11.14 3.50
C LEU A 18 -10.13 -10.88 5.01
N PRO A 19 -10.90 -11.52 5.90
CA PRO A 19 -10.61 -11.46 7.33
C PRO A 19 -9.31 -12.22 7.62
N THR A 20 -8.45 -11.58 8.40
CA THR A 20 -7.20 -12.19 8.90
C THR A 20 -7.36 -12.58 10.37
N CYS A 21 -6.70 -13.66 10.77
CA CYS A 21 -6.72 -14.14 12.15
C CYS A 21 -5.39 -14.78 12.56
N GLY A 22 -5.25 -15.02 13.87
CA GLY A 22 -4.02 -15.48 14.51
C GLY A 22 -3.21 -14.31 15.09
N ASP A 23 -2.19 -14.63 15.89
CA ASP A 23 -1.40 -13.66 16.67
C ASP A 23 -0.67 -12.62 15.80
N GLN A 24 -0.52 -12.90 14.50
CA GLN A 24 0.16 -12.04 13.52
C GLN A 24 -0.54 -12.03 12.14
N ASP A 25 -1.87 -12.19 12.10
CA ASP A 25 -2.62 -12.13 10.83
C ASP A 25 -2.09 -13.05 9.73
N GLU A 26 -1.67 -14.25 10.12
CA GLU A 26 -1.02 -15.20 9.21
C GLU A 26 -2.01 -16.07 8.42
N TRP A 27 -3.24 -16.15 8.91
CA TRP A 27 -4.29 -16.94 8.31
C TRP A 27 -5.38 -16.04 7.72
N GLY A 28 -5.70 -16.27 6.46
CA GLY A 28 -6.95 -15.83 5.86
C GLY A 28 -8.08 -16.78 6.24
N TRP A 29 -9.27 -16.24 6.45
CA TRP A 29 -10.46 -17.00 6.84
C TRP A 29 -11.59 -16.79 5.81
N SER A 30 -12.25 -17.88 5.41
CA SER A 30 -13.44 -17.82 4.57
C SER A 30 -14.72 -17.60 5.38
N PHE A 31 -15.52 -16.63 4.96
CA PHE A 31 -16.90 -16.45 5.44
C PHE A 31 -17.91 -17.36 4.74
N GLY A 32 -17.51 -18.11 3.69
CA GLY A 32 -18.43 -18.93 2.89
C GLY A 32 -19.36 -18.11 2.00
N LEU A 33 -19.02 -16.84 1.73
CA LEU A 33 -19.78 -15.99 0.81
C LEU A 33 -19.42 -16.33 -0.64
N ALA A 34 -20.43 -16.39 -1.50
CA ALA A 34 -20.24 -16.59 -2.93
C ALA A 34 -19.50 -15.37 -3.52
N PRO A 35 -18.44 -15.57 -4.34
CA PRO A 35 -17.77 -14.47 -4.99
C PRO A 35 -18.68 -13.74 -5.98
N ARG A 36 -18.52 -12.42 -6.11
CA ARG A 36 -19.33 -11.55 -6.96
C ARG A 36 -18.51 -11.05 -8.14
N ILE A 37 -19.01 -11.29 -9.35
CA ILE A 37 -18.41 -10.78 -10.58
C ILE A 37 -19.24 -9.65 -11.18
N ARG A 38 -18.56 -8.72 -11.85
CA ARG A 38 -19.21 -7.65 -12.63
C ARG A 38 -19.66 -8.19 -13.99
N MET A 39 -20.80 -7.70 -14.45
CA MET A 39 -21.42 -8.01 -15.74
C MET A 39 -21.57 -6.73 -16.59
N PRO A 40 -21.57 -6.83 -17.93
CA PRO A 40 -21.19 -8.02 -18.69
C PRO A 40 -19.71 -8.38 -18.50
N LEU A 41 -19.34 -9.62 -18.81
CA LEU A 41 -17.94 -10.01 -18.82
C LEU A 41 -17.16 -9.15 -19.84
N PRO A 42 -15.89 -8.80 -19.56
CA PRO A 42 -15.09 -8.09 -20.53
C PRO A 42 -14.93 -8.94 -21.80
N PRO A 43 -14.82 -8.33 -23.00
CA PRO A 43 -14.68 -9.08 -24.26
C PRO A 43 -13.49 -10.03 -24.30
N GLN A 44 -12.48 -9.78 -23.46
CA GLN A 44 -11.25 -10.57 -23.33
C GLN A 44 -11.31 -11.51 -22.11
N ALA A 45 -12.51 -11.90 -21.66
CA ALA A 45 -12.71 -12.80 -20.52
C ALA A 45 -12.20 -14.22 -20.78
N GLY A 46 -12.21 -14.64 -22.05
CA GLY A 46 -11.84 -15.98 -22.50
C GLY A 46 -12.97 -17.00 -22.29
N ALA A 47 -13.02 -17.99 -23.18
CA ALA A 47 -14.07 -19.01 -23.21
C ALA A 47 -14.14 -19.83 -21.90
N ARG A 48 -13.00 -19.99 -21.20
CA ARG A 48 -12.92 -20.73 -19.93
C ARG A 48 -13.72 -20.03 -18.83
N LEU A 49 -13.57 -18.72 -18.69
CA LEU A 49 -14.34 -17.94 -17.70
C LEU A 49 -15.82 -17.90 -18.09
N GLU A 50 -16.14 -17.70 -19.36
CA GLU A 50 -17.53 -17.68 -19.84
C GLU A 50 -18.25 -19.00 -19.51
N ALA A 51 -17.66 -20.15 -19.82
CA ALA A 51 -18.22 -21.45 -19.50
C ALA A 51 -18.38 -21.66 -17.99
N PHE A 52 -17.43 -21.17 -17.18
CA PHE A 52 -17.52 -21.25 -15.72
C PHE A 52 -18.68 -20.40 -15.17
N VAL A 53 -18.85 -19.17 -15.67
CA VAL A 53 -19.95 -18.28 -15.27
C VAL A 53 -21.30 -18.80 -15.74
N GLN A 54 -21.38 -19.43 -16.91
CA GLN A 54 -22.60 -20.09 -17.37
C GLN A 54 -22.98 -21.28 -16.49
N ARG A 55 -21.99 -22.09 -16.08
CA ARG A 55 -22.23 -23.30 -15.28
C ARG A 55 -22.51 -23.02 -13.81
N HIS A 56 -21.84 -22.04 -13.23
CA HIS A 56 -21.87 -21.73 -11.80
C HIS A 56 -22.51 -20.38 -11.48
N GLY A 57 -23.12 -19.72 -12.47
CA GLY A 57 -23.82 -18.46 -12.28
C GLY A 57 -25.01 -18.62 -11.35
N GLY A 58 -25.01 -17.83 -10.28
CA GLY A 58 -26.10 -17.74 -9.30
C GLY A 58 -26.93 -16.47 -9.46
N PRO A 59 -27.57 -16.01 -8.37
CA PRO A 59 -28.32 -14.77 -8.32
C PRO A 59 -27.49 -13.58 -8.83
N GLY A 60 -28.15 -12.65 -9.51
CA GLY A 60 -27.51 -11.47 -10.06
C GLY A 60 -28.49 -10.60 -10.82
N ASP A 61 -28.02 -9.42 -11.22
CA ASP A 61 -28.71 -8.47 -12.06
C ASP A 61 -27.88 -8.20 -13.33
N GLU A 62 -28.19 -7.11 -14.04
CA GLU A 62 -27.48 -6.72 -15.26
C GLU A 62 -26.02 -6.30 -15.00
N GLY A 63 -25.71 -5.83 -13.79
CA GLY A 63 -24.40 -5.28 -13.42
C GLY A 63 -23.50 -6.23 -12.63
N ALA A 64 -24.06 -7.23 -11.95
CA ALA A 64 -23.30 -8.20 -11.18
C ALA A 64 -23.97 -9.57 -11.06
N ARG A 65 -23.16 -10.61 -10.86
CA ARG A 65 -23.62 -11.98 -10.63
C ARG A 65 -22.77 -12.68 -9.57
N TYR A 66 -23.42 -13.45 -8.71
CA TYR A 66 -22.73 -14.32 -7.75
C TYR A 66 -22.34 -15.66 -8.39
N LEU A 67 -21.23 -16.23 -7.95
CA LEU A 67 -20.75 -17.53 -8.43
C LEU A 67 -20.97 -18.61 -7.36
N LEU A 68 -21.89 -19.53 -7.65
CA LEU A 68 -22.16 -20.71 -6.84
C LEU A 68 -21.19 -21.84 -7.22
N ALA A 69 -19.91 -21.61 -6.96
CA ALA A 69 -18.86 -22.58 -7.22
C ALA A 69 -18.93 -23.77 -6.22
N PRO A 70 -18.43 -24.95 -6.60
CA PRO A 70 -18.34 -26.11 -5.70
C PRO A 70 -17.50 -25.81 -4.45
N ALA A 71 -17.70 -26.60 -3.38
CA ALA A 71 -17.03 -26.38 -2.10
C ALA A 71 -15.49 -26.51 -2.16
N GLU A 72 -15.00 -27.24 -3.16
CA GLU A 72 -13.58 -27.39 -3.48
C GLU A 72 -12.97 -26.09 -4.01
N VAL A 73 -13.78 -25.18 -4.56
CA VAL A 73 -13.37 -23.89 -5.13
C VAL A 73 -13.77 -22.73 -4.23
N ALA A 74 -15.00 -22.72 -3.71
CA ALA A 74 -15.49 -21.74 -2.75
C ALA A 74 -15.81 -22.46 -1.43
N PRO A 75 -14.85 -22.57 -0.49
CA PRO A 75 -15.04 -23.31 0.74
C PRO A 75 -16.09 -22.67 1.63
N ARG A 76 -16.69 -23.49 2.50
CA ARG A 76 -17.68 -23.03 3.49
C ARG A 76 -17.02 -22.14 4.56
N HIS A 77 -17.88 -21.44 5.29
CA HIS A 77 -17.50 -20.69 6.48
C HIS A 77 -16.60 -21.52 7.41
N GLY A 78 -15.51 -20.91 7.90
CA GLY A 78 -14.60 -21.57 8.84
C GLY A 78 -13.29 -22.05 8.22
N HIS A 79 -13.23 -22.20 6.89
CA HIS A 79 -12.01 -22.65 6.22
C HIS A 79 -10.89 -21.60 6.33
N ARG A 80 -9.67 -22.06 6.60
CA ARG A 80 -8.49 -21.19 6.78
C ARG A 80 -7.38 -21.59 5.82
N ALA A 81 -6.63 -20.62 5.34
CA ALA A 81 -5.39 -20.83 4.60
C ALA A 81 -4.34 -19.80 5.00
N ARG A 82 -3.09 -20.23 5.03
CA ARG A 82 -1.96 -19.36 5.35
C ARG A 82 -1.73 -18.37 4.21
N ILE A 83 -1.49 -17.11 4.54
CA ILE A 83 -1.09 -16.10 3.56
C ILE A 83 0.35 -16.40 3.15
N GLY A 84 0.55 -16.76 1.88
CA GLY A 84 1.86 -17.12 1.32
C GLY A 84 2.55 -16.00 0.55
N SER A 85 1.79 -15.05 0.01
CA SER A 85 2.28 -13.91 -0.78
C SER A 85 1.20 -12.85 -0.93
N ILE A 86 1.61 -11.62 -1.20
CA ILE A 86 0.71 -10.53 -1.62
C ILE A 86 0.97 -10.24 -3.10
N VAL A 87 -0.08 -10.25 -3.92
CA VAL A 87 0.02 -9.92 -5.35
C VAL A 87 -0.82 -8.67 -5.65
N LEU A 88 -0.14 -7.56 -5.93
CA LEU A 88 -0.77 -6.32 -6.39
C LEU A 88 -1.14 -6.45 -7.87
N LEU A 89 -2.38 -6.13 -8.21
CA LEU A 89 -2.90 -6.27 -9.57
C LEU A 89 -2.83 -4.94 -10.32
N GLU A 90 -2.17 -4.94 -11.47
CA GLU A 90 -2.10 -3.80 -12.39
C GLU A 90 -2.61 -4.23 -13.76
N ARG A 91 -3.84 -3.84 -14.08
CA ARG A 91 -4.43 -4.18 -15.37
C ARG A 91 -4.10 -3.12 -16.42
N SER A 92 -3.46 -3.53 -17.51
CA SER A 92 -3.22 -2.67 -18.68
C SER A 92 -4.40 -2.72 -19.65
N THR A 93 -4.71 -1.56 -20.25
CA THR A 93 -5.63 -1.47 -21.40
C THR A 93 -4.94 -1.78 -22.72
N GLU A 94 -3.62 -1.65 -22.78
CA GLU A 94 -2.81 -2.01 -23.94
C GLU A 94 -2.46 -3.49 -23.89
N ARG A 95 -2.41 -4.11 -25.07
CA ARG A 95 -2.11 -5.54 -25.17
C ARG A 95 -0.66 -5.79 -24.76
N ALA A 96 -0.49 -6.41 -23.60
CA ALA A 96 0.82 -6.74 -23.03
C ALA A 96 0.81 -8.17 -22.50
N ARG A 97 1.97 -8.83 -22.54
CA ARG A 97 2.14 -10.11 -21.87
C ARG A 97 2.06 -9.92 -20.35
N ALA A 98 1.50 -10.91 -19.68
CA ALA A 98 1.48 -10.91 -18.23
C ALA A 98 2.91 -11.06 -17.68
N GLU A 99 3.24 -10.25 -16.69
CA GLU A 99 4.53 -10.30 -16.00
C GLU A 99 4.33 -10.21 -14.49
N LEU A 100 5.17 -10.92 -13.75
CA LEU A 100 5.18 -10.95 -12.29
C LEU A 100 6.53 -10.45 -11.79
N CYS A 101 6.53 -9.33 -11.08
CA CYS A 101 7.75 -8.67 -10.60
C CYS A 101 7.73 -8.51 -9.07
N ALA A 102 8.89 -8.46 -8.41
CA ALA A 102 8.92 -8.14 -6.98
C ALA A 102 8.55 -6.68 -6.74
N VAL A 103 7.92 -6.46 -5.59
CA VAL A 103 7.53 -5.15 -5.09
C VAL A 103 8.25 -4.92 -3.77
N ALA A 104 8.83 -3.73 -3.62
CA ALA A 104 9.44 -3.34 -2.36
C ALA A 104 8.40 -3.34 -1.23
N PRO A 105 8.72 -3.80 -0.01
CA PRO A 105 7.83 -3.80 1.14
C PRO A 105 7.14 -2.45 1.40
N GLY A 106 7.85 -1.32 1.25
CA GLY A 106 7.25 0.01 1.43
C GLY A 106 6.11 0.29 0.44
N GLU A 107 6.30 -0.10 -0.83
CA GLU A 107 5.25 0.00 -1.84
C GLU A 107 4.09 -0.96 -1.58
N GLY A 108 4.38 -2.19 -1.17
CA GLY A 108 3.36 -3.17 -0.76
C GLY A 108 2.49 -2.65 0.39
N LEU A 109 3.12 -2.12 1.44
CA LEU A 109 2.45 -1.54 2.60
C LEU A 109 1.58 -0.34 2.20
N ALA A 110 2.11 0.58 1.40
CA ALA A 110 1.36 1.73 0.90
C ALA A 110 0.09 1.31 0.14
N SER A 111 0.22 0.29 -0.73
CA SER A 111 -0.91 -0.24 -1.50
C SER A 111 -1.98 -0.86 -0.61
N LEU A 112 -1.57 -1.65 0.39
CA LEU A 112 -2.51 -2.27 1.34
C LEU A 112 -3.21 -1.23 2.22
N ILE A 113 -2.54 -0.17 2.65
CA ILE A 113 -3.16 0.90 3.45
C ILE A 113 -4.30 1.55 2.66
N VAL A 114 -4.10 1.86 1.38
CA VAL A 114 -5.11 2.48 0.52
C VAL A 114 -6.29 1.53 0.24
N GLN A 115 -6.01 0.23 0.11
CA GLN A 115 -7.02 -0.78 -0.18
C GLN A 115 -7.72 -1.32 1.07
N ASN A 116 -7.26 -0.95 2.27
CA ASN A 116 -7.80 -1.51 3.50
C ASN A 116 -9.24 -1.01 3.75
N LEU A 117 -10.16 -1.95 3.81
CA LEU A 117 -11.57 -1.75 4.11
C LEU A 117 -11.91 -2.20 5.54
N ALA A 118 -11.04 -1.94 6.53
CA ALA A 118 -11.31 -2.27 7.93
C ALA A 118 -11.82 -1.04 8.71
N PRO A 119 -13.14 -0.77 8.70
CA PRO A 119 -13.69 0.32 9.50
C PRO A 119 -13.50 0.02 10.99
N GLY A 120 -12.93 1.00 11.72
CA GLY A 120 -12.88 0.99 13.19
C GLY A 120 -11.53 0.72 13.83
N LEU A 121 -10.53 0.23 13.08
CA LEU A 121 -9.16 0.10 13.60
C LEU A 121 -8.46 1.47 13.67
N PRO A 122 -7.80 1.81 14.79
CA PRO A 122 -6.91 2.97 14.83
C PRO A 122 -5.82 2.86 13.76
N ALA A 123 -5.51 3.98 13.09
CA ALA A 123 -4.57 4.00 11.97
C ALA A 123 -3.19 3.40 12.32
N GLY A 124 -2.69 3.62 13.54
CA GLY A 124 -1.39 3.08 13.98
C GLY A 124 -1.41 1.56 14.11
N GLU A 125 -2.49 1.01 14.66
CA GLU A 125 -2.68 -0.44 14.78
C GLU A 125 -2.86 -1.10 13.41
N LEU A 126 -3.60 -0.44 12.51
CA LEU A 126 -3.73 -0.90 11.13
C LEU A 126 -2.38 -0.96 10.41
N VAL A 127 -1.59 0.12 10.46
CA VAL A 127 -0.27 0.17 9.81
C VAL A 127 0.67 -0.87 10.43
N ALA A 128 0.65 -1.05 11.75
CA ALA A 128 1.46 -2.08 12.42
C ALA A 128 1.13 -3.49 11.91
N ARG A 129 -0.16 -3.84 11.82
CA ARG A 129 -0.61 -5.15 11.33
C ARG A 129 -0.25 -5.38 9.87
N LEU A 130 -0.52 -4.40 9.00
CA LEU A 130 -0.18 -4.50 7.58
C LEU A 130 1.34 -4.59 7.35
N HIS A 131 2.12 -3.84 8.12
CA HIS A 131 3.58 -3.89 8.08
C HIS A 131 4.10 -5.29 8.43
N GLN A 132 3.57 -5.92 9.48
CA GLN A 132 3.94 -7.30 9.86
C GLN A 132 3.67 -8.30 8.73
N ILE A 133 2.52 -8.21 8.06
CA ILE A 133 2.19 -9.11 6.94
C ILE A 133 3.18 -8.90 5.80
N VAL A 134 3.40 -7.66 5.38
CA VAL A 134 4.26 -7.30 4.24
C VAL A 134 5.72 -7.68 4.46
N MET A 135 6.21 -7.63 5.70
CA MET A 135 7.57 -8.04 6.04
C MET A 135 7.76 -9.56 6.10
N ARG A 136 6.67 -10.34 6.17
CA ARG A 136 6.72 -11.81 6.33
C ARG A 136 6.60 -12.56 5.00
N VAL A 137 5.86 -12.02 4.04
CA VAL A 137 5.55 -12.71 2.78
C VAL A 137 6.04 -11.91 1.58
N PRO A 138 6.41 -12.56 0.46
CA PRO A 138 6.77 -11.84 -0.75
C PRO A 138 5.63 -10.94 -1.23
N CYS A 139 5.97 -9.69 -1.54
CA CYS A 139 5.12 -8.75 -2.26
C CYS A 139 5.49 -8.78 -3.74
N LEU A 140 4.50 -9.06 -4.59
CA LEU A 140 4.65 -9.16 -6.04
C LEU A 140 3.65 -8.22 -6.72
N ARG A 141 3.95 -7.85 -7.97
CA ARG A 141 3.05 -7.11 -8.85
C ARG A 141 2.82 -7.93 -10.09
N LEU A 142 1.55 -8.19 -10.39
CA LEU A 142 1.12 -8.80 -11.64
C LEU A 142 0.60 -7.72 -12.58
N ARG A 143 1.33 -7.49 -13.66
CA ARG A 143 0.90 -6.60 -14.75
C ARG A 143 0.33 -7.46 -15.86
N TYR A 144 -0.89 -7.16 -16.30
CA TYR A 144 -1.58 -8.00 -17.29
C TYR A 144 -2.64 -7.24 -18.06
N SER A 145 -2.88 -7.62 -19.32
CA SER A 145 -4.08 -7.19 -20.07
C SER A 145 -5.08 -8.34 -20.27
N ASP A 146 -4.57 -9.57 -20.40
CA ASP A 146 -5.32 -10.80 -20.68
C ASP A 146 -5.43 -11.69 -19.43
N LEU A 147 -6.61 -12.26 -19.19
CA LEU A 147 -6.87 -13.07 -17.99
C LEU A 147 -6.26 -14.47 -18.06
N ASP A 148 -6.20 -15.09 -19.24
CA ASP A 148 -5.63 -16.42 -19.42
C ASP A 148 -4.11 -16.38 -19.25
N ASP A 149 -3.46 -15.34 -19.81
CA ASP A 149 -2.03 -15.13 -19.64
C ASP A 149 -1.66 -14.86 -18.18
N ALA A 150 -2.44 -14.02 -17.49
CA ALA A 150 -2.29 -13.74 -16.06
C ALA A 150 -2.38 -15.01 -15.19
N CYS A 151 -3.38 -15.87 -15.44
CA CYS A 151 -3.55 -17.11 -14.69
C CYS A 151 -2.38 -18.06 -14.91
N ARG A 152 -1.88 -18.17 -16.15
CA ARG A 152 -0.73 -19.01 -16.48
C ARG A 152 0.51 -18.58 -15.71
N VAL A 153 0.82 -17.29 -15.71
CA VAL A 153 1.98 -16.74 -14.97
C VAL A 153 1.88 -17.04 -13.48
N LEU A 154 0.71 -16.80 -12.87
CA LEU A 154 0.50 -17.09 -11.45
C LEU A 154 0.64 -18.58 -11.15
N GLN A 155 -0.02 -19.45 -11.92
CA GLN A 155 0.06 -20.90 -11.71
C GLN A 155 1.51 -21.39 -11.86
N CYS A 156 2.25 -20.94 -12.88
CA CYS A 156 3.66 -21.29 -13.03
C CYS A 156 4.50 -20.83 -11.83
N ALA A 157 4.32 -19.59 -11.37
CA ALA A 157 5.11 -19.04 -10.27
C ALA A 157 4.83 -19.73 -8.92
N PHE A 158 3.58 -20.13 -8.67
CA PHE A 158 3.16 -20.75 -7.40
C PHE A 158 3.12 -22.29 -7.43
N SER A 159 3.40 -22.93 -8.56
CA SER A 159 3.51 -24.40 -8.67
C SER A 159 4.93 -24.92 -8.37
N SER A 160 5.95 -24.07 -8.50
CA SER A 160 7.33 -24.42 -8.12
C SER A 160 7.56 -24.23 -6.61
N GLU A 161 8.18 -25.20 -5.93
CA GLU A 161 8.55 -25.12 -4.49
C GLU A 161 9.44 -23.92 -4.12
N SER A 162 9.98 -23.20 -5.11
CA SER A 162 10.73 -21.97 -4.92
C SER A 162 10.04 -20.87 -5.70
N LEU A 163 9.49 -19.87 -4.99
CA LEU A 163 9.08 -18.61 -5.61
C LEU A 163 10.34 -17.94 -6.15
N PRO A 164 10.49 -17.73 -7.48
CA PRO A 164 11.57 -16.92 -7.97
C PRO A 164 11.34 -15.49 -7.46
N LEU A 165 12.34 -14.89 -6.81
CA LEU A 165 12.39 -13.45 -6.51
C LEU A 165 12.64 -12.74 -7.84
N PRO A 166 11.62 -12.17 -8.53
CA PRO A 166 11.86 -11.44 -9.76
C PRO A 166 12.36 -10.04 -9.40
N GLN A 167 12.99 -9.35 -10.34
CA GLN A 167 13.67 -8.09 -10.10
C GLN A 167 12.73 -7.01 -9.52
N THR A 168 13.17 -6.34 -8.46
CA THR A 168 12.46 -5.21 -7.84
C THR A 168 12.45 -4.02 -8.80
N HIS A 169 11.26 -3.58 -9.21
CA HIS A 169 11.09 -2.27 -9.84
C HIS A 169 10.90 -1.21 -8.76
N ARG A 170 11.82 -0.24 -8.67
CA ARG A 170 11.65 0.97 -7.84
C ARG A 170 10.56 1.85 -8.45
N ALA A 171 9.35 1.81 -7.91
CA ALA A 171 8.32 2.80 -8.22
C ALA A 171 8.68 4.17 -7.62
N ALA A 172 8.38 5.23 -8.37
CA ALA A 172 8.53 6.61 -7.91
C ALA A 172 7.63 6.89 -6.68
N ALA A 173 8.12 7.73 -5.78
CA ALA A 173 7.47 8.11 -4.53
C ALA A 173 5.99 8.51 -4.73
N VAL A 174 5.07 7.68 -4.23
CA VAL A 174 3.66 8.04 -4.12
C VAL A 174 3.42 8.52 -2.69
N LEU A 175 3.15 9.81 -2.55
CA LEU A 175 2.43 10.35 -1.40
C LEU A 175 1.02 9.75 -1.46
N CYS A 176 0.72 8.75 -0.61
CA CYS A 176 -0.65 8.31 -0.43
C CYS A 176 -1.43 9.43 0.26
N ASN A 177 -2.04 10.29 -0.55
CA ASN A 177 -2.98 11.28 -0.08
C ASN A 177 -4.26 10.53 0.33
N GLY A 178 -4.54 10.48 1.63
CA GLY A 178 -5.93 10.59 2.10
C GLY A 178 -6.58 11.87 1.53
N PRO A 179 -7.91 12.04 1.65
CA PRO A 179 -8.67 13.05 0.91
C PRO A 179 -7.94 14.39 0.91
N ALA A 180 -7.63 14.86 -0.30
CA ALA A 180 -6.72 15.97 -0.55
C ALA A 180 -7.03 17.13 0.40
N ALA A 181 -6.15 17.35 1.38
CA ALA A 181 -6.20 18.57 2.16
C ALA A 181 -6.03 19.74 1.16
N PRO A 182 -6.80 20.84 1.31
CA PRO A 182 -6.72 21.95 0.38
C PRO A 182 -5.28 22.45 0.33
N ARG A 183 -4.72 22.55 -0.88
CA ARG A 183 -3.46 23.24 -1.15
C ARG A 183 -3.65 24.73 -0.82
N GLY A 184 -3.56 25.08 0.45
CA GLY A 184 -3.35 26.45 0.88
C GLY A 184 -2.02 26.96 0.34
N ALA A 185 -1.88 28.28 0.19
CA ALA A 185 -0.60 28.90 -0.13
C ALA A 185 0.48 28.35 0.85
N PRO A 186 1.70 28.03 0.37
CA PRO A 186 2.73 27.45 1.22
C PRO A 186 2.94 28.36 2.43
N ARG A 187 2.72 27.80 3.62
CA ARG A 187 2.96 28.53 4.86
C ARG A 187 4.43 28.92 4.88
N SER A 188 4.71 30.22 5.01
CA SER A 188 6.09 30.71 5.11
C SER A 188 6.73 30.09 6.36
N ILE A 189 7.78 29.29 6.16
CA ILE A 189 8.55 28.67 7.22
C ILE A 189 9.72 29.61 7.54
N ASP A 190 9.79 30.09 8.79
CA ASP A 190 10.96 30.83 9.25
C ASP A 190 12.21 29.94 9.16
N PRO A 191 13.22 30.31 8.36
CA PRO A 191 14.38 29.46 8.08
C PRO A 191 15.29 29.26 9.30
N THR A 192 15.21 30.15 10.30
CA THR A 192 16.06 30.13 11.50
C THR A 192 15.37 29.51 12.71
N ARG A 193 14.03 29.45 12.70
CA ARG A 193 13.25 28.85 13.78
C ARG A 193 13.56 27.36 13.89
N LEU A 194 13.72 26.89 15.14
CA LEU A 194 13.96 25.49 15.43
C LEU A 194 12.64 24.71 15.41
N TYR A 195 12.63 23.57 14.73
CA TYR A 195 11.53 22.63 14.70
C TYR A 195 11.97 21.29 15.28
N ARG A 196 11.01 20.53 15.80
CA ARG A 196 11.23 19.16 16.25
C ARG A 196 10.05 18.27 15.91
N GLN A 197 10.28 16.95 15.89
CA GLN A 197 9.20 15.97 15.74
C GLN A 197 8.11 16.17 16.81
N ALA A 198 6.84 16.05 16.39
CA ALA A 198 5.71 16.05 17.32
C ALA A 198 5.72 14.77 18.16
N ARG A 199 5.31 14.86 19.43
CA ARG A 199 5.39 13.75 20.41
C ARG A 199 4.36 12.63 20.22
N ASN A 200 3.35 12.83 19.38
CA ASN A 200 2.17 11.94 19.27
C ASN A 200 2.18 11.14 17.97
N LEU A 201 3.35 10.67 17.54
CA LEU A 201 3.53 10.00 16.26
C LEU A 201 4.04 8.57 16.47
N ASP A 202 3.45 7.63 15.74
CA ASP A 202 4.02 6.30 15.56
C ASP A 202 4.84 6.26 14.28
N THR A 203 5.92 5.48 14.30
CA THR A 203 6.82 5.35 13.15
C THR A 203 6.99 3.90 12.75
N HIS A 204 6.90 3.62 11.45
CA HIS A 204 7.06 2.28 10.88
C HIS A 204 7.99 2.36 9.66
N ARG A 205 9.04 1.53 9.62
CA ARG A 205 10.05 1.54 8.54
C ARG A 205 9.91 0.31 7.66
N ALA A 206 9.92 0.50 6.34
CA ALA A 206 9.90 -0.58 5.34
C ALA A 206 10.85 -0.24 4.19
N GLU A 207 11.94 -1.02 4.04
CA GLU A 207 12.99 -0.88 3.00
C GLU A 207 13.28 0.56 2.53
N GLY A 208 13.96 1.36 3.38
CA GLY A 208 14.34 2.75 3.08
C GLY A 208 13.27 3.78 3.44
N GLU A 209 11.99 3.41 3.29
CA GLU A 209 10.86 4.32 3.52
C GLU A 209 10.41 4.38 4.97
N LEU A 210 9.80 5.51 5.33
CA LEU A 210 9.29 5.77 6.68
C LEU A 210 7.82 6.17 6.64
N PHE A 211 6.99 5.46 7.38
CA PHE A 211 5.58 5.78 7.59
C PHE A 211 5.41 6.43 8.97
N LEU A 212 4.79 7.60 8.99
CA LEU A 212 4.44 8.36 10.19
C LEU A 212 2.93 8.31 10.39
N VAL A 213 2.49 7.89 11.56
CA VAL A 213 1.07 7.89 11.92
C VAL A 213 0.82 8.91 13.00
N ASN A 214 -0.01 9.91 12.70
CA ASN A 214 -0.38 10.94 13.66
C ASN A 214 -1.58 10.47 14.49
N ARG A 215 -1.35 10.17 15.78
CA ARG A 215 -2.40 9.64 16.67
C ARG A 215 -3.56 10.62 16.86
N ARG A 216 -3.32 11.93 16.74
CA ARG A 216 -4.34 12.97 16.92
C ARG A 216 -5.22 13.14 15.68
N THR A 217 -4.61 13.23 14.50
CA THR A 217 -5.34 13.45 13.24
C THR A 217 -5.76 12.13 12.57
N ARG A 218 -5.22 11.00 13.03
CA ARG A 218 -5.31 9.67 12.40
C ARG A 218 -4.75 9.62 10.98
N GLY A 219 -3.96 10.63 10.59
CA GLY A 219 -3.28 10.68 9.29
C GLY A 219 -2.10 9.70 9.23
N ILE A 220 -1.93 9.06 8.08
CA ILE A 220 -0.77 8.22 7.75
C ILE A 220 0.01 8.94 6.65
N HIS A 221 1.30 9.14 6.85
CA HIS A 221 2.18 9.86 5.94
C HIS A 221 3.38 9.00 5.57
N ARG A 222 3.70 8.92 4.28
CA ARG A 222 4.87 8.19 3.77
C ARG A 222 5.97 9.18 3.41
N LEU A 223 7.17 8.96 3.94
CA LEU A 223 8.38 9.71 3.62
C LEU A 223 9.33 8.83 2.81
N ASN A 224 9.83 9.39 1.72
CA ASN A 224 10.93 8.83 0.94
C ASN A 224 12.26 8.95 1.70
N ASP A 225 13.36 8.47 1.11
CA ASP A 225 14.68 8.47 1.76
C ASP A 225 15.13 9.86 2.25
N LEU A 226 14.92 10.90 1.43
CA LEU A 226 15.22 12.29 1.78
C LEU A 226 14.38 12.74 2.99
N GLY A 227 13.07 12.53 2.93
CA GLY A 227 12.16 12.88 4.01
C GLY A 227 12.46 12.13 5.30
N ALA A 228 12.82 10.85 5.21
CA ALA A 228 13.23 10.03 6.35
C ALA A 228 14.59 10.48 6.93
N GLY A 229 15.49 11.02 6.09
CA GLY A 229 16.72 11.68 6.52
C GLY A 229 16.43 12.93 7.34
N ILE A 230 15.65 13.86 6.78
CA ILE A 230 15.26 15.12 7.43
C ILE A 230 14.47 14.84 8.72
N TRP A 231 13.56 13.87 8.69
CA TRP A 231 12.83 13.41 9.87
C TRP A 231 13.78 13.03 11.01
N ARG A 232 14.83 12.27 10.73
CA ARG A 232 15.84 11.88 11.73
C ARG A 232 16.62 13.07 12.28
N LEU A 233 16.95 14.06 11.46
CA LEU A 233 17.61 15.29 11.94
C LEU A 233 16.72 16.02 12.97
N LEU A 234 15.42 16.06 12.73
CA LEU A 234 14.42 16.72 13.57
C LEU A 234 14.14 16.03 14.92
N ASP A 235 14.78 14.89 15.20
CA ASP A 235 14.81 14.31 16.55
C ASP A 235 15.41 15.31 17.55
N GLN A 236 16.47 16.00 17.10
CA GLN A 236 17.00 17.20 17.74
C GLN A 236 16.37 18.45 17.14
N PRO A 237 16.13 19.51 17.95
CA PRO A 237 15.69 20.81 17.45
C PRO A 237 16.57 21.29 16.29
N THR A 238 16.00 21.35 15.08
CA THR A 238 16.72 21.66 13.84
C THR A 238 15.97 22.73 13.05
N SER A 239 16.70 23.71 12.53
CA SER A 239 16.14 24.75 11.64
C SER A 239 16.14 24.29 10.19
N LEU A 240 15.28 24.90 9.36
CA LEU A 240 15.28 24.67 7.91
C LEU A 240 16.66 24.96 7.30
N GLN A 241 17.30 26.05 7.72
CA GLN A 241 18.65 26.40 7.25
C GLN A 241 19.69 25.32 7.59
N SER A 242 19.65 24.78 8.81
CA SER A 242 20.59 23.71 9.22
C SER A 242 20.33 22.42 8.44
N ALA A 243 19.06 22.07 8.23
CA ALA A 243 18.68 20.91 7.44
C ALA A 243 19.16 21.04 5.98
N LEU A 244 19.01 22.22 5.37
CA LEU A 244 19.51 22.50 4.02
C LEU A 244 21.02 22.29 3.92
N GLN A 245 21.79 22.79 4.89
CA GLN A 245 23.25 22.60 4.91
C GLN A 245 23.64 21.12 4.99
N VAL A 246 22.97 20.34 5.84
CA VAL A 246 23.24 18.91 5.99
C VAL A 246 22.86 18.14 4.73
N VAL A 247 21.70 18.43 4.13
CA VAL A 247 21.23 17.73 2.92
C VAL A 247 22.10 18.09 1.70
N ALA A 248 22.43 19.37 1.50
CA ALA A 248 23.32 19.80 0.42
C ALA A 248 24.72 19.17 0.54
N GLY A 249 25.22 18.96 1.76
CA GLY A 249 26.47 18.23 1.99
C GLY A 249 26.39 16.73 1.71
N ALA A 250 25.21 16.12 1.83
CA ALA A 250 24.99 14.70 1.59
C ALA A 250 24.76 14.34 0.10
N TYR A 251 24.35 15.31 -0.72
CA TYR A 251 24.05 15.15 -2.14
C TYR A 251 24.76 16.22 -2.99
N PRO A 252 26.11 16.22 -3.05
CA PRO A 252 26.87 17.25 -3.74
C PRO A 252 26.64 17.28 -5.26
N GLU A 253 26.16 16.19 -5.85
CA GLU A 253 25.84 16.06 -7.27
C GLU A 253 24.49 16.66 -7.69
N GLU A 254 23.58 16.93 -6.74
CA GLU A 254 22.25 17.48 -7.06
C GLU A 254 22.26 19.02 -7.07
N PRO A 255 21.49 19.68 -7.96
CA PRO A 255 21.41 21.13 -8.00
C PRO A 255 20.87 21.73 -6.68
N VAL A 256 21.60 22.67 -6.09
CA VAL A 256 21.24 23.31 -4.82
C VAL A 256 19.82 23.87 -4.81
N ALA A 257 19.39 24.53 -5.90
CA ALA A 257 18.04 25.08 -6.02
C ALA A 257 16.94 24.00 -5.93
N ARG A 258 17.21 22.78 -6.39
CA ARG A 258 16.28 21.66 -6.30
C ARG A 258 16.19 21.15 -4.86
N ILE A 259 17.34 20.99 -4.19
CA ILE A 259 17.41 20.63 -2.78
C ILE A 259 16.64 21.66 -1.93
N GLU A 260 16.86 22.95 -2.17
CA GLU A 260 16.15 24.02 -1.47
C GLU A 260 14.64 23.92 -1.63
N GLY A 261 14.16 23.74 -2.86
CA GLY A 261 12.74 23.56 -3.14
C GLY A 261 12.14 22.34 -2.42
N ASP A 262 12.81 21.19 -2.50
CA ASP A 262 12.33 19.93 -1.92
C ASP A 262 12.31 19.98 -0.39
N VAL A 263 13.36 20.49 0.25
CA VAL A 263 13.43 20.61 1.71
C VAL A 263 12.43 21.65 2.23
N HIS A 264 12.28 22.79 1.56
CA HIS A 264 11.28 23.79 1.95
C HIS A 264 9.85 23.25 1.83
N ALA A 265 9.53 22.59 0.70
CA ALA A 265 8.23 21.96 0.49
C ALA A 265 7.95 20.91 1.57
N LEU A 266 8.95 20.12 1.94
CA LEU A 266 8.83 19.12 3.00
C LEU A 266 8.58 19.77 4.37
N PHE A 267 9.35 20.77 4.79
CA PHE A 267 9.15 21.45 6.08
C PHE A 267 7.76 22.08 6.18
N ALA A 268 7.29 22.71 5.10
CA ALA A 268 5.94 23.26 5.02
C ALA A 268 4.89 22.15 5.20
N ALA A 269 5.00 21.06 4.44
CA ALA A 269 4.07 19.93 4.53
C ALA A 269 4.08 19.27 5.92
N LEU A 270 5.25 19.04 6.52
CA LEU A 270 5.36 18.46 7.86
C LEU A 270 4.73 19.37 8.93
N THR A 271 4.88 20.68 8.80
CA THR A 271 4.29 21.66 9.73
C THR A 271 2.77 21.71 9.58
N ASP A 272 2.27 21.78 8.35
CA ASP A 272 0.83 21.86 8.07
C ASP A 272 0.09 20.60 8.50
N GLN A 273 0.73 19.44 8.36
CA GLN A 273 0.19 18.15 8.85
C GLN A 273 0.40 17.95 10.37
N GLY A 274 1.02 18.90 11.06
CA GLY A 274 1.29 18.85 12.49
C GLY A 274 2.23 17.72 12.92
N LEU A 275 3.11 17.29 12.01
CA LEU A 275 4.12 16.25 12.25
C LEU A 275 5.37 16.82 12.89
N ILE A 276 5.66 18.10 12.65
CA ILE A 276 6.71 18.84 13.36
C ILE A 276 6.08 20.05 14.06
N THR A 277 6.67 20.43 15.18
CA THR A 277 6.24 21.58 15.96
C THR A 277 7.41 22.52 16.18
N PRO A 278 7.19 23.85 16.11
CA PRO A 278 8.23 24.80 16.48
C PRO A 278 8.62 24.60 17.94
N VAL A 279 9.90 24.71 18.23
CA VAL A 279 10.38 24.77 19.61
C VAL A 279 10.05 26.17 20.15
N PRO A 280 9.40 26.27 21.33
CA PRO A 280 9.14 27.58 21.94
C PRO A 280 10.47 28.30 22.17
N GLY A 281 10.57 29.54 21.70
CA GLY A 281 11.74 30.37 22.00
C GLY A 281 11.78 30.65 23.51
N ILE A 282 12.95 31.01 24.02
CA ILE A 282 13.12 31.43 25.43
C ILE A 282 12.19 32.63 25.77
N ALA A 283 11.78 33.40 24.77
CA ALA A 283 10.85 34.53 24.91
C ALA A 283 9.37 34.15 25.12
N ASP A 284 8.93 32.92 24.80
CA ASP A 284 7.52 32.51 24.84
C ASP A 284 7.09 31.88 26.18
N ARG A 285 7.95 31.88 27.21
CA ARG A 285 7.67 31.27 28.53
C ARG A 285 7.26 32.26 29.62
N CYS A 286 7.07 33.53 29.29
CA CYS A 286 6.64 34.56 30.22
C CYS A 286 5.27 35.12 29.80
N CYS A 287 4.21 34.31 29.95
CA CYS A 287 2.81 34.76 30.07
C CYS A 287 2.03 33.69 30.83
#